data_AF-A0A2S5KJW7-F1
#
_entry.id   AF-A0A2S5KJW7-F1
#
_cell.length_a   1.000
_cell.length_b   1.000
_cell.length_c   1.000
_cell.angle_alpha   90.00
_cell.angle_beta   90.00
_cell.angle_gamma   90.00
#
_symmetry.space_group_name_H-M   'P 1'
#
loop_
_entity.id
_entity.type
_entity.pdbx_description
1 polymer ?
#
loop_
_entity_poly.entity_id
_entity_poly.type
_entity_poly.pdbx_seq_one_letter_code
_entity_poly.pdbx_strand_id
1 'polypeptide(L)'
;MSTETEGYYFISTNPGENRIEGLKAIMSGCFREGIKLGDGYKMLDRSMFLECLLTSPNGQFIDIDRHTTSDLKPFNFYYGKETNAQHYFSDLKEVLDGAFEHIALCQKFNLNYSIEEVEDLFSQIVTKRNLIPRSCWHLFMADDSISGNELINPMSFFCL
;
A
#
# COMPACT_ATOMS: atom_id res chain seq x y z
N MET A 1 -4.47 6.81 27.54
CA MET A 1 -5.71 6.11 27.14
C MET A 1 -5.32 4.73 26.67
N SER A 2 -5.85 3.68 27.29
CA SER A 2 -5.70 2.30 26.83
C SER A 2 -6.90 1.96 25.95
N THR A 3 -6.67 1.70 24.67
CA THR A 3 -7.73 1.47 23.68
C THR A 3 -7.49 0.13 23.00
N GLU A 4 -8.50 -0.74 23.02
CA GLU A 4 -8.50 -1.95 22.20
C GLU A 4 -8.54 -1.54 20.73
N THR A 5 -7.76 -2.21 19.88
CA THR A 5 -7.60 -1.82 18.47
C THR A 5 -8.10 -2.95 17.57
N GLU A 6 -8.86 -2.58 16.55
CA GLU A 6 -9.24 -3.47 15.46
C GLU A 6 -8.57 -2.99 14.18
N GLY A 7 -7.79 -3.86 13.55
CA GLY A 7 -7.09 -3.58 12.30
C GLY A 7 -7.65 -4.44 11.18
N TYR A 8 -8.07 -3.79 10.10
CA TYR A 8 -8.51 -4.44 8.88
C TYR A 8 -7.47 -4.23 7.78
N TYR A 9 -6.95 -5.32 7.25
CA TYR A 9 -5.84 -5.33 6.29
C TYR A 9 -6.27 -6.03 5.01
N PHE A 10 -5.58 -5.75 3.90
CA PHE A 10 -5.78 -6.52 2.68
C PHE A 10 -5.35 -7.99 2.90
N ILE A 11 -4.22 -8.17 3.57
CA ILE A 11 -3.64 -9.46 3.91
C ILE A 11 -3.13 -9.36 5.35
N SER A 12 -3.54 -10.28 6.21
CA SER A 12 -3.06 -10.32 7.61
C SER A 12 -2.15 -11.52 7.81
N THR A 13 -0.87 -11.29 8.07
CA THR A 13 0.10 -12.37 8.28
C THR A 13 -0.05 -13.06 9.64
N ASN A 14 -0.60 -12.34 10.63
CA ASN A 14 -0.85 -12.83 11.99
C ASN A 14 -2.27 -12.43 12.44
N PRO A 15 -3.32 -13.06 11.86
CA PRO A 15 -4.71 -12.73 12.12
C PRO A 15 -5.16 -13.10 13.53
N GLY A 16 -6.32 -12.60 13.93
CA GLY A 16 -6.96 -12.92 15.21
C GLY A 16 -6.58 -11.97 16.34
N GLU A 17 -6.85 -12.43 17.56
CA GLU A 17 -6.62 -11.65 18.79
C GLU A 17 -5.17 -11.76 19.23
N ASN A 18 -4.52 -10.61 19.37
CA ASN A 18 -3.19 -10.44 19.91
C ASN A 18 -3.25 -9.58 21.18
N ARG A 19 -2.32 -9.82 22.11
CA ARG A 19 -2.19 -8.99 23.32
C ARG A 19 -0.87 -8.22 23.29
N ILE A 20 -0.97 -6.90 23.33
CA ILE A 20 0.19 -6.00 23.39
C ILE A 20 0.09 -5.24 24.72
N GLU A 21 1.04 -5.48 25.63
CA GLU A 21 1.05 -4.88 26.97
C GLU A 21 -0.28 -5.06 27.74
N GLY A 22 -0.94 -6.21 27.54
CA GLY A 22 -2.22 -6.55 28.17
C GLY A 22 -3.45 -5.96 27.47
N LEU A 23 -3.27 -5.13 26.44
CA LEU A 23 -4.34 -4.58 25.60
C LEU A 23 -4.63 -5.49 24.42
N LYS A 24 -5.90 -5.54 24.05
CA LYS A 24 -6.41 -6.38 22.96
C LYS A 24 -6.22 -5.68 21.62
N ALA A 25 -5.64 -6.40 20.66
CA ALA A 25 -5.53 -6.01 19.27
C ALA A 25 -6.10 -7.13 18.38
N ILE A 26 -7.13 -6.87 17.60
CA ILE A 26 -7.68 -7.82 16.63
C ILE A 26 -7.17 -7.46 15.24
N MET A 27 -6.63 -8.42 14.52
CA MET A 27 -6.20 -8.24 13.12
C MET A 27 -7.00 -9.14 12.21
N SER A 28 -7.61 -8.59 11.16
CA SER A 28 -8.34 -9.35 10.14
C SER A 28 -7.89 -8.99 8.72
N GLY A 29 -7.96 -9.96 7.82
CA GLY A 29 -7.58 -9.86 6.42
C GLY A 29 -8.79 -9.92 5.48
N CYS A 30 -8.81 -9.06 4.46
CA CYS A 30 -9.85 -9.02 3.44
C CYS A 30 -9.73 -10.17 2.44
N PHE A 31 -8.53 -10.38 1.89
CA PHE A 31 -8.29 -11.38 0.83
C PHE A 31 -7.73 -12.68 1.39
N ARG A 32 -6.77 -12.59 2.31
CA ARG A 32 -6.13 -13.76 2.89
C ARG A 32 -5.56 -13.48 4.27
N GLU A 33 -5.50 -14.53 5.09
CA GLU A 33 -4.97 -14.50 6.45
C GLU A 33 -3.94 -15.62 6.66
N GLY A 34 -3.00 -15.41 7.59
CA GLY A 34 -2.04 -16.44 8.04
C GLY A 34 -0.95 -16.81 7.03
N ILE A 35 -0.65 -15.93 6.08
CA ILE A 35 0.35 -16.16 5.03
C ILE A 35 1.54 -15.22 5.16
N LYS A 36 2.74 -15.65 4.75
CA LYS A 36 3.96 -14.83 4.79
C LYS A 36 4.40 -14.41 3.38
N LEU A 37 5.17 -13.33 3.33
CA LEU A 37 5.82 -12.88 2.11
C LEU A 37 6.80 -13.97 1.63
N GLY A 38 6.68 -14.36 0.36
CA GLY A 38 7.46 -15.43 -0.25
C GLY A 38 6.77 -16.80 -0.27
N ASP A 39 5.58 -16.94 0.32
CA ASP A 39 4.83 -18.21 0.33
C ASP A 39 4.10 -18.50 -1.01
N GLY A 40 4.30 -17.68 -2.04
CA GLY A 40 3.74 -17.88 -3.38
C GLY A 40 2.39 -17.21 -3.61
N TYR A 41 1.90 -16.44 -2.64
CA TYR A 41 0.67 -15.67 -2.78
C TYR A 41 0.94 -14.33 -3.46
N LYS A 42 0.71 -14.29 -4.77
CA LYS A 42 1.11 -13.18 -5.65
C LYS A 42 0.67 -11.80 -5.17
N MET A 43 -0.51 -11.66 -4.56
CA MET A 43 -0.97 -10.35 -4.07
C MET A 43 -0.07 -9.82 -2.95
N LEU A 44 0.44 -10.71 -2.08
CA LEU A 44 1.45 -10.36 -1.08
C LEU A 44 2.84 -10.22 -1.72
N ASP A 45 3.26 -11.22 -2.50
CA ASP A 45 4.61 -11.28 -3.07
C ASP A 45 4.92 -10.16 -4.06
N ARG A 46 3.87 -9.51 -4.60
CA ARG A 46 3.96 -8.38 -5.52
C ARG A 46 3.26 -7.13 -4.97
N SER A 47 3.13 -7.02 -3.64
CA SER A 47 2.50 -5.88 -2.96
C SER A 47 3.16 -4.54 -3.30
N MET A 48 4.43 -4.56 -3.70
CA MET A 48 5.18 -3.38 -4.14
C MET A 48 4.48 -2.58 -5.25
N PHE A 49 3.67 -3.23 -6.11
CA PHE A 49 2.82 -2.52 -7.08
C PHE A 49 1.78 -1.62 -6.40
N LEU A 50 1.15 -2.10 -5.32
CA LEU A 50 0.19 -1.33 -4.54
C LEU A 50 0.90 -0.28 -3.69
N GLU A 51 2.06 -0.61 -3.11
CA GLU A 51 2.86 0.33 -2.33
C GLU A 51 3.30 1.55 -3.14
N CYS A 52 3.61 1.38 -4.44
CA CYS A 52 3.92 2.50 -5.33
C CYS A 52 2.75 3.48 -5.50
N LEU A 53 1.50 3.01 -5.41
CA LEU A 53 0.29 3.81 -5.63
C LEU A 53 -0.30 4.34 -4.32
N LEU A 54 -0.13 3.61 -3.22
CA LEU A 54 -0.74 3.86 -1.92
C LEU A 54 0.28 4.38 -0.89
N THR A 55 1.24 5.18 -1.35
CA THR A 55 2.26 5.81 -0.51
C THR A 55 1.64 6.97 0.30
N SER A 56 2.21 7.25 1.47
CA SER A 56 1.91 8.43 2.29
C SER A 56 1.93 9.72 1.45
N PRO A 57 1.17 10.78 1.81
CA PRO A 57 1.29 12.09 1.17
C PRO A 57 2.60 12.82 1.53
N ASN A 58 3.30 12.37 2.56
CA ASN A 58 4.62 12.90 2.94
C ASN A 58 5.73 11.98 2.42
N GLY A 59 6.90 12.54 2.12
CA GLY A 59 8.09 11.76 1.78
C GLY A 59 8.46 10.73 2.86
N GLN A 60 9.43 9.86 2.57
CA GLN A 60 9.82 8.81 3.52
C GLN A 60 10.19 9.41 4.89
N PHE A 61 9.65 8.87 5.98
CA PHE A 61 10.02 9.34 7.32
C PHE A 61 11.49 9.03 7.61
N ILE A 62 12.28 10.05 7.97
CA ILE A 62 13.73 9.94 8.23
C ILE A 62 14.01 9.96 9.72
N ASP A 63 13.53 10.99 10.44
CA ASP A 63 13.95 11.22 11.83
C ASP A 63 12.93 12.02 12.66
N ILE A 64 13.02 11.88 13.98
CA ILE A 64 12.28 12.69 14.96
C ILE A 64 13.27 13.35 15.91
N ASP A 65 13.27 14.68 15.93
CA ASP A 65 13.94 15.44 16.99
C ASP A 65 12.95 15.88 18.05
N ARG A 66 13.35 15.74 19.32
CA ARG A 66 12.57 16.24 20.45
C ARG A 66 12.95 17.70 20.74
N HIS A 67 11.95 18.59 20.75
CA HIS A 67 12.10 19.93 21.29
C HIS A 67 12.32 19.88 22.80
N THR A 68 13.39 20.51 23.27
CA THR A 68 13.68 20.66 24.70
C THR A 68 12.94 21.84 25.34
N THR A 69 12.25 22.66 24.54
CA THR A 69 11.75 23.99 24.96
C THR A 69 10.26 24.25 24.67
N SER A 70 9.54 23.35 23.99
CA SER A 70 8.11 23.51 23.72
C SER A 70 7.35 22.22 24.00
N ASP A 71 6.44 22.27 24.97
CA ASP A 71 5.54 21.16 25.29
C ASP A 71 4.36 21.04 24.31
N LEU A 72 4.09 22.08 23.50
CA LEU A 72 2.95 22.14 22.57
C LEU A 72 3.23 21.44 21.23
N LYS A 73 4.49 21.44 20.78
CA LYS A 73 4.94 20.67 19.62
C LYS A 73 6.29 20.02 19.96
N PRO A 74 6.27 18.97 20.79
CA PRO A 74 7.48 18.41 21.38
C PRO A 74 8.37 17.67 20.37
N PHE A 75 7.92 17.46 19.13
CA PHE A 75 8.63 16.71 18.11
C PHE A 75 8.65 17.45 16.76
N ASN A 76 9.82 17.49 16.13
CA ASN A 76 9.99 17.77 14.72
C ASN A 76 10.13 16.45 13.97
N PHE A 77 9.38 16.28 12.89
CA PHE A 77 9.49 15.12 12.02
C PHE A 77 10.20 15.55 10.74
N TYR A 78 11.24 14.81 10.37
CA TYR A 78 11.98 15.00 9.13
C TYR A 78 11.56 13.94 8.13
N TYR A 79 11.31 14.37 6.91
CA TYR A 79 10.93 13.52 5.80
C TYR A 79 11.94 13.65 4.67
N GLY A 80 12.13 12.57 3.95
CA GLY A 80 13.02 12.44 2.81
C GLY A 80 12.39 12.94 1.53
N LYS A 81 12.91 12.43 0.42
CA LYS A 81 12.42 12.80 -0.91
C LYS A 81 10.94 12.45 -1.06
N GLU A 82 10.31 13.22 -1.92
CA GLU A 82 8.98 12.90 -2.39
C GLU A 82 9.01 11.63 -3.24
N THR A 83 7.96 10.81 -3.12
CA THR A 83 7.77 9.63 -3.94
C THR A 83 7.21 10.01 -5.32
N ASN A 84 7.33 9.13 -6.31
CA ASN A 84 6.76 9.41 -7.64
C ASN A 84 5.25 9.62 -7.60
N ALA A 85 4.53 8.91 -6.74
CA ALA A 85 3.10 9.12 -6.51
C ALA A 85 2.78 10.57 -6.08
N GLN A 86 3.68 11.23 -5.35
CA GLN A 86 3.52 12.61 -4.92
C GLN A 86 3.86 13.58 -6.05
N HIS A 87 4.97 13.36 -6.76
CA HIS A 87 5.36 14.18 -7.91
C HIS A 87 4.31 14.15 -9.04
N TYR A 88 3.69 13.00 -9.27
CA TYR A 88 2.69 12.78 -10.32
C TYR A 88 1.28 12.57 -9.73
N PHE A 89 0.97 13.28 -8.64
CA PHE A 89 -0.30 13.10 -7.92
C PHE A 89 -1.53 13.34 -8.80
N SER A 90 -1.47 14.27 -9.77
CA SER A 90 -2.56 14.48 -10.74
C SER A 90 -2.90 13.20 -11.50
N ASP A 91 -1.87 12.48 -11.95
CA ASP A 91 -2.03 11.30 -12.78
C ASP A 91 -2.49 10.11 -11.93
N LEU A 92 -1.95 10.00 -10.71
CA LEU A 92 -2.44 9.04 -9.71
C LEU A 92 -3.91 9.30 -9.36
N LYS A 93 -4.28 10.57 -9.17
CA LYS A 93 -5.66 10.97 -8.87
C LYS A 93 -6.61 10.56 -9.99
N GLU A 94 -6.24 10.76 -11.25
CA GLU A 94 -7.07 10.32 -12.39
C GLU A 94 -7.31 8.80 -12.37
N VAL A 95 -6.28 8.02 -12.06
CA VAL A 95 -6.40 6.55 -11.91
C VAL A 95 -7.33 6.19 -10.74
N LEU A 96 -7.20 6.87 -9.61
CA LEU A 96 -8.05 6.64 -8.42
C LEU A 96 -9.51 7.05 -8.67
N ASP A 97 -9.73 8.17 -9.34
CA ASP A 97 -11.06 8.66 -9.69
C ASP A 97 -11.77 7.66 -10.61
N GLY A 98 -11.08 7.13 -11.63
CA GLY A 98 -11.62 6.05 -12.48
C GLY A 98 -11.94 4.77 -11.70
N ALA A 99 -11.13 4.41 -10.70
CA ALA A 99 -11.40 3.27 -9.83
C ALA A 99 -12.66 3.51 -8.97
N PHE A 100 -12.84 4.71 -8.42
CA PHE A 100 -14.05 5.06 -7.66
C PHE A 100 -15.30 5.07 -8.53
N GLU A 101 -15.21 5.58 -9.77
CA GLU A 101 -16.31 5.53 -10.73
C GLU A 101 -16.72 4.09 -11.03
N HIS A 102 -15.76 3.18 -11.21
CA HIS A 102 -16.04 1.76 -11.43
C HIS A 102 -16.74 1.11 -10.23
N ILE A 103 -16.31 1.41 -9.00
CA ILE A 103 -16.97 0.92 -7.78
C ILE A 103 -18.42 1.41 -7.71
N ALA A 104 -18.66 2.69 -8.01
CA ALA A 104 -20.00 3.27 -8.03
C ALA A 104 -20.90 2.60 -9.09
N LEU A 105 -20.34 2.28 -10.27
CA LEU A 105 -21.04 1.51 -11.30
C LEU A 105 -21.36 0.09 -10.83
N CYS A 106 -20.41 -0.60 -10.21
CA CYS A 106 -20.62 -1.94 -9.69
C CYS A 106 -21.76 -1.95 -8.66
N GLN A 107 -21.77 -0.99 -7.73
CA GLN A 107 -22.87 -0.84 -6.78
C GLN A 107 -24.22 -0.58 -7.48
N LYS A 108 -24.25 0.34 -8.45
CA LYS A 108 -25.47 0.68 -9.21
C LYS A 108 -26.08 -0.53 -9.92
N PHE A 109 -25.25 -1.40 -10.46
CA PHE A 109 -25.69 -2.59 -11.21
C PHE A 109 -25.65 -3.88 -10.38
N ASN A 110 -25.44 -3.78 -9.07
CA ASN A 110 -25.31 -4.92 -8.15
C ASN A 110 -24.27 -5.97 -8.62
N LEU A 111 -23.17 -5.50 -9.19
CA LEU A 111 -22.02 -6.30 -9.57
C LEU A 111 -21.12 -6.48 -8.35
N ASN A 112 -20.77 -7.72 -8.05
CA ASN A 112 -19.87 -8.09 -6.96
C ASN A 112 -18.77 -8.97 -7.53
N TYR A 113 -17.54 -8.77 -7.06
CA TYR A 113 -16.41 -9.64 -7.39
C TYR A 113 -16.15 -10.59 -6.23
N SER A 114 -15.91 -11.86 -6.53
CA SER A 114 -15.35 -12.79 -5.55
C SER A 114 -13.89 -12.43 -5.25
N ILE A 115 -13.36 -12.94 -4.14
CA ILE A 115 -11.94 -12.77 -3.79
C ILE A 115 -11.06 -13.33 -4.92
N GLU A 116 -11.40 -14.50 -5.44
CA GLU A 116 -10.68 -15.19 -6.50
C GLU A 116 -10.65 -14.37 -7.80
N GLU A 117 -11.74 -13.70 -8.16
CA GLU A 117 -11.80 -12.83 -9.34
C GLU A 117 -10.88 -11.62 -9.19
N VAL A 118 -10.82 -11.02 -7.99
CA VAL A 118 -9.91 -9.91 -7.70
C VAL A 118 -8.45 -10.37 -7.71
N GLU A 119 -8.15 -11.53 -7.10
CA GLU A 119 -6.83 -12.15 -7.12
C GLU A 119 -6.36 -12.45 -8.56
N ASP A 120 -7.25 -12.97 -9.41
CA ASP A 120 -6.96 -13.26 -10.81
C ASP A 120 -6.70 -11.99 -11.63
N LEU A 121 -7.56 -10.97 -11.49
CA LEU A 121 -7.36 -9.67 -12.13
C LEU A 121 -6.01 -9.05 -11.73
N PHE A 122 -5.71 -9.03 -10.43
CA PHE A 122 -4.44 -8.54 -9.91
C PHE A 122 -3.28 -9.32 -10.52
N SER A 123 -3.34 -10.65 -10.47
CA SER A 123 -2.31 -11.56 -11.00
C SER A 123 -2.01 -11.29 -12.48
N GLN A 124 -3.01 -11.02 -13.32
CA GLN A 124 -2.79 -10.65 -14.72
C GLN A 124 -2.01 -9.35 -14.85
N ILE A 125 -2.42 -8.30 -14.13
CA ILE A 125 -1.82 -6.95 -14.21
C ILE A 125 -0.35 -6.98 -13.76
N VAL A 126 -0.07 -7.64 -12.63
CA VAL A 126 1.29 -7.65 -12.06
C VAL A 126 2.24 -8.64 -12.71
N THR A 127 1.79 -9.45 -13.68
CA THR A 127 2.62 -10.39 -14.45
C THR A 127 2.82 -9.95 -15.90
N LYS A 128 1.90 -9.15 -16.45
CA LYS A 128 1.89 -8.77 -17.86
C LYS A 128 1.97 -7.25 -18.00
N ARG A 129 3.17 -6.74 -18.25
CA ARG A 129 3.45 -5.30 -18.37
C ARG A 129 2.54 -4.59 -19.38
N ASN A 130 2.16 -5.25 -20.46
CA ASN A 130 1.33 -4.70 -21.53
C ASN A 130 -0.14 -4.46 -21.14
N LEU A 131 -0.59 -4.96 -19.98
CA LEU A 131 -1.92 -4.65 -19.43
C LEU A 131 -1.96 -3.32 -18.68
N ILE A 132 -0.79 -2.77 -18.32
CA ILE A 132 -0.68 -1.45 -17.70
C ILE A 132 -0.46 -0.41 -18.81
N PRO A 133 -1.34 0.60 -18.94
CA PRO A 133 -1.13 1.70 -19.88
C PRO A 133 0.26 2.34 -19.70
N ARG A 134 0.98 2.56 -20.80
CA ARG A 134 2.34 3.15 -20.75
C ARG A 134 2.37 4.51 -20.08
N SER A 135 1.28 5.27 -20.21
CA SER A 135 1.09 6.57 -19.55
C SER A 135 1.00 6.49 -18.04
N CYS A 136 0.87 5.30 -17.43
CA CYS A 136 0.83 5.13 -15.99
C CYS A 136 2.14 4.56 -15.43
N TRP A 137 3.12 4.23 -16.28
CA TRP A 137 4.32 3.51 -15.84
C TRP A 137 5.18 4.27 -14.85
N HIS A 138 5.21 5.60 -14.93
CA HIS A 138 5.97 6.44 -14.01
C HIS A 138 5.42 6.41 -12.57
N LEU A 139 4.15 6.03 -12.39
CA LEU A 139 3.52 5.85 -11.08
C LEU A 139 4.04 4.62 -10.33
N PHE A 140 4.62 3.64 -11.04
CA PHE A 140 5.12 2.40 -10.45
C PHE A 140 6.62 2.51 -10.16
N MET A 141 6.96 3.43 -9.26
CA MET A 141 8.31 3.56 -8.72
C MET A 141 8.25 3.84 -7.22
N ALA A 142 8.87 2.97 -6.45
CA ALA A 142 9.02 3.10 -5.01
C ALA A 142 10.39 3.72 -4.68
N ASP A 143 10.44 4.52 -3.62
CA ASP A 143 11.68 4.96 -2.99
C ASP A 143 12.24 3.82 -2.13
N ASP A 144 13.53 3.51 -2.29
CA ASP A 144 14.25 2.49 -1.52
C ASP A 144 15.59 3.04 -0.98
N SER A 145 15.62 4.34 -0.69
CA SER A 145 16.83 5.01 -0.23
C SER A 145 17.42 4.44 1.07
N ILE A 146 16.61 3.73 1.88
CA ILE A 146 17.08 2.98 3.07
C ILE A 146 18.00 1.82 2.69
N SER A 147 17.72 1.09 1.61
CA SER A 147 18.53 -0.06 1.19
C SER A 147 19.70 0.33 0.28
N GLY A 148 19.86 1.63 -0.01
CA GLY A 148 20.91 2.18 -0.86
C GLY A 148 20.58 2.23 -2.35
N ASN A 149 19.37 1.82 -2.77
CA ASN A 149 18.87 2.04 -4.13
C ASN A 149 18.09 3.35 -4.17
N GLU A 150 18.29 4.18 -5.20
CA GLU A 150 17.54 5.45 -5.27
C GLU A 150 16.05 5.21 -5.55
N LEU A 151 15.72 4.34 -6.51
CA LEU A 151 14.34 4.05 -6.89
C LEU A 151 14.21 2.59 -7.35
N ILE A 152 13.17 1.89 -6.90
CA ILE A 152 12.81 0.54 -7.32
C ILE A 152 11.57 0.60 -8.20
N ASN A 153 11.60 -0.09 -9.35
CA ASN A 153 10.45 -0.20 -10.24
C ASN A 153 9.92 -1.65 -10.29
N PRO A 154 8.77 -1.99 -9.66
CA PRO A 154 8.23 -3.35 -9.63
C PRO A 154 8.01 -3.97 -11.01
N MET A 155 7.74 -3.17 -12.05
CA MET A 155 7.61 -3.71 -13.40
C MET A 155 8.94 -4.27 -13.92
N SER A 156 10.09 -3.72 -13.51
CA SER A 156 11.41 -4.21 -13.93
C SER A 156 11.80 -5.51 -13.22
N PHE A 157 11.30 -5.73 -12.00
CA PHE A 157 11.58 -6.94 -11.21
C PHE A 157 10.62 -8.09 -11.52
N PHE A 158 9.33 -7.79 -11.75
CA PHE A 158 8.27 -8.79 -11.77
C PHE A 158 7.61 -9.02 -13.14
N CYS A 159 7.79 -8.09 -14.08
CA CYS A 159 7.22 -8.15 -15.43
C CYS A 159 8.35 -8.13 -16.47
N LEU A 160 8.96 -9.30 -16.71
CA LEU A 160 9.93 -9.52 -17.79
C LEU A 160 9.40 -9.02 -19.16
#